data_AF-A0AAI9RLL2-F1
#
_entry.id   AF-A0AAI9RLL2-F1
#
_cell.length_a   1.000
_cell.length_b   1.000
_cell.length_c   1.000
_cell.angle_alpha   90.00
_cell.angle_beta   90.00
_cell.angle_gamma   90.00
#
_symmetry.space_group_name_H-M   'P 1'
#
loop_
_entity.id
_entity.type
_entity.pdbx_description
1 polymer ?
#
loop_
_entity_poly.entity_id
_entity_poly.type
_entity_poly.pdbx_seq_one_letter_code
_entity_poly.pdbx_strand_id
1 'polypeptide(L)'
;MNKLEFISSIINSIAWPIALIVVIHFLKKPLIKILSNLNRLTYNNLEMDFTNKLEEIETSLEDTQLPENNSQLNNKDKEIMTIAQISPAASITMSWSMVEKEIMNTIKRIAISPDYPAYKSPLKNIQLLKDNGKIDLDTLNSLNELRDLRNKAAHGHLSNDSLTYLEAMKYHNLSKRVIIILKDINR
;
A
#
# COMPACT_ATOMS: atom_id res chain seq x y z
N MET A 1 -72.35 1.33 -0.61
CA MET A 1 -71.07 1.96 -0.26
C MET A 1 -71.28 3.45 -0.16
N ASN A 2 -71.04 4.01 1.02
CA ASN A 2 -71.07 5.45 1.22
C ASN A 2 -69.81 6.08 0.58
N LYS A 3 -69.89 7.29 0.01
CA LYS A 3 -68.72 7.95 -0.64
C LYS A 3 -67.49 8.03 0.29
N LEU A 4 -67.73 8.12 1.59
CA LEU A 4 -66.70 8.13 2.64
C LEU A 4 -65.97 6.78 2.78
N GLU A 5 -66.67 5.65 2.60
CA GLU A 5 -66.07 4.31 2.72
C GLU A 5 -65.12 4.02 1.54
N PHE A 6 -65.49 4.46 0.34
CA PHE A 6 -64.63 4.33 -0.84
C PHE A 6 -63.33 5.13 -0.68
N ILE A 7 -63.42 6.38 -0.21
CA ILE A 7 -62.25 7.22 0.07
C ILE A 7 -61.35 6.59 1.15
N SER A 8 -61.94 6.06 2.22
CA SER A 8 -61.19 5.37 3.28
C SER A 8 -60.42 4.14 2.77
N SER A 9 -61.05 3.34 1.89
CA SER A 9 -60.40 2.14 1.32
C SER A 9 -59.18 2.48 0.44
N ILE A 10 -59.25 3.58 -0.33
CA ILE A 10 -58.15 4.06 -1.17
C ILE A 10 -56.99 4.57 -0.30
N ILE A 11 -57.29 5.37 0.72
CA ILE A 11 -56.27 5.90 1.64
C ILE A 11 -55.54 4.75 2.33
N ASN A 12 -56.25 3.74 2.84
CA ASN A 12 -55.63 2.60 3.51
C ASN A 12 -54.69 1.80 2.57
N SER A 13 -55.04 1.65 1.30
CA SER A 13 -54.20 0.92 0.34
C SER A 13 -52.95 1.68 -0.08
N ILE A 14 -52.98 3.03 -0.05
CA ILE A 14 -51.90 3.88 -0.56
C ILE A 14 -51.03 4.44 0.59
N ALA A 15 -51.55 4.47 1.82
CA ALA A 15 -50.84 4.98 3.00
C ALA A 15 -49.48 4.27 3.22
N TRP A 16 -49.44 2.94 3.11
CA TRP A 16 -48.21 2.15 3.30
C TRP A 16 -47.14 2.43 2.22
N PRO A 17 -47.46 2.38 0.91
CA PRO A 17 -46.52 2.76 -0.14
C PRO A 17 -45.99 4.20 -0.01
N ILE A 18 -46.86 5.16 0.31
CA ILE A 18 -46.45 6.57 0.51
C ILE A 18 -45.54 6.68 1.74
N ALA A 19 -45.90 6.06 2.86
CA ALA A 19 -45.08 6.06 4.07
C ALA A 19 -43.67 5.52 3.79
N LEU A 20 -43.55 4.42 3.04
CA LEU A 20 -42.27 3.86 2.64
C LEU A 20 -41.43 4.84 1.80
N ILE A 21 -42.04 5.46 0.79
CA ILE A 21 -41.36 6.45 -0.07
C ILE A 21 -40.89 7.66 0.73
N VAL A 22 -41.73 8.15 1.64
CA VAL A 22 -41.42 9.28 2.53
C VAL A 22 -40.24 8.92 3.43
N VAL A 23 -40.26 7.76 4.08
CA VAL A 23 -39.15 7.28 4.93
C VAL A 23 -37.86 7.19 4.12
N ILE A 24 -37.86 6.55 2.94
CA ILE A 24 -36.65 6.46 2.10
C ILE A 24 -36.17 7.86 1.67
N HIS A 25 -37.09 8.77 1.33
CA HIS A 25 -36.74 10.13 0.93
C HIS A 25 -36.07 10.94 2.05
N PHE A 26 -36.53 10.79 3.30
CA PHE A 26 -35.92 11.45 4.46
C PHE A 26 -34.63 10.77 4.91
N LEU A 27 -34.52 9.43 4.83
CA LEU A 27 -33.36 8.68 5.32
C LEU A 27 -32.19 8.60 4.32
N LYS A 28 -32.43 8.74 3.00
CA LYS A 28 -31.35 8.64 2.01
C LYS A 28 -30.22 9.65 2.26
N LYS A 29 -30.57 10.89 2.62
CA LYS A 29 -29.60 11.97 2.84
C LYS A 29 -28.70 11.70 4.06
N PRO A 30 -29.23 11.40 5.27
CA PRO A 30 -28.39 11.07 6.42
C PRO A 30 -27.58 9.79 6.22
N LEU A 31 -28.14 8.75 5.58
CA LEU A 31 -27.40 7.51 5.32
C LEU A 31 -26.20 7.73 4.39
N ILE A 32 -26.38 8.45 3.27
CA ILE A 32 -25.28 8.78 2.35
C ILE A 32 -24.20 9.61 3.06
N LYS A 33 -24.60 10.56 3.92
CA LYS A 33 -23.66 11.38 4.68
C LYS A 33 -22.82 10.54 5.65
N ILE A 34 -23.43 9.61 6.37
CA ILE A 34 -22.72 8.73 7.31
C ILE A 34 -21.73 7.83 6.55
N LEU A 35 -22.17 7.20 5.46
CA LEU A 35 -21.31 6.34 4.63
C LEU A 35 -20.11 7.11 4.05
N SER A 36 -20.34 8.32 3.54
CA SER A 36 -19.26 9.16 3.02
C SER A 36 -18.24 9.56 4.10
N ASN A 37 -18.71 9.88 5.31
CA ASN A 37 -17.84 10.21 6.44
C ASN A 37 -17.01 9.02 6.92
N LEU A 38 -17.61 7.82 6.99
CA LEU A 38 -16.88 6.59 7.35
C LEU A 38 -15.79 6.27 6.35
N ASN A 39 -16.08 6.42 5.06
CA ASN A 39 -15.09 6.22 4.01
C ASN A 39 -13.93 7.23 4.16
N ARG A 40 -14.23 8.53 4.33
CA ARG A 40 -13.21 9.57 4.53
C ARG A 40 -12.33 9.32 5.75
N LEU A 41 -12.91 8.95 6.89
CA LEU A 41 -12.14 8.62 8.10
C LEU A 41 -11.25 7.39 7.89
N THR A 42 -11.79 6.36 7.23
CA THR A 42 -11.02 5.15 6.91
C THR A 42 -9.84 5.47 5.99
N TYR A 43 -10.06 6.29 4.94
CA TYR A 43 -8.98 6.70 4.04
C TYR A 43 -7.89 7.51 4.74
N ASN A 44 -8.26 8.51 5.54
CA ASN A 44 -7.29 9.31 6.29
C ASN A 44 -6.46 8.46 7.27
N ASN A 45 -7.10 7.48 7.93
CA ASN A 45 -6.39 6.57 8.84
C ASN A 45 -5.41 5.67 8.08
N LEU A 46 -5.76 5.22 6.87
CA LEU A 46 -4.89 4.40 6.03
C LEU A 46 -3.69 5.19 5.49
N GLU A 47 -3.88 6.46 5.13
CA GLU A 47 -2.81 7.37 4.73
C GLU A 47 -1.83 7.62 5.89
N MET A 48 -2.35 7.94 7.07
CA MET A 48 -1.53 8.13 8.27
C MET A 48 -0.75 6.86 8.62
N ASP A 49 -1.37 5.67 8.56
CA ASP A 49 -0.67 4.39 8.76
C ASP A 49 0.42 4.15 7.69
N PHE A 50 0.21 4.60 6.45
CA PHE A 50 1.22 4.49 5.39
C PHE A 50 2.44 5.35 5.68
N THR A 51 2.23 6.64 5.96
CA THR A 51 3.31 7.58 6.30
C THR A 51 4.07 7.12 7.56
N ASN A 52 3.35 6.74 8.62
CA ASN A 52 3.97 6.27 9.87
C ASN A 52 4.84 5.04 9.64
N LYS A 53 4.38 4.07 8.85
CA LYS A 53 5.19 2.89 8.50
C LYS A 53 6.44 3.24 7.71
N LEU A 54 6.38 4.23 6.82
CA LEU A 54 7.59 4.71 6.13
C LEU A 54 8.58 5.33 7.11
N GLU A 55 8.12 6.03 8.14
CA GLU A 55 8.97 6.57 9.20
C GLU A 55 9.58 5.46 10.06
N GLU A 56 8.80 4.45 10.46
CA GLU A 56 9.28 3.29 11.22
C GLU A 56 10.39 2.53 10.46
N ILE A 57 10.21 2.29 9.16
CA ILE A 57 11.23 1.69 8.30
C ILE A 57 12.46 2.60 8.19
N GLU A 58 12.25 3.90 8.06
CA GLU A 58 13.35 4.85 7.94
C GLU A 58 14.25 4.82 9.17
N THR A 59 13.66 4.83 10.35
CA THR A 59 14.33 4.73 11.66
C THR A 59 15.00 3.38 11.86
N SER A 60 14.33 2.28 11.48
CA SER A 60 14.91 0.93 11.59
C SER A 60 16.16 0.76 10.74
N LEU A 61 16.33 1.58 9.69
CA LEU A 61 17.48 1.52 8.79
C LEU A 61 18.53 2.61 9.09
N GLU A 62 18.32 3.52 10.05
CA GLU A 62 19.13 4.75 10.30
C GLU A 62 20.64 4.51 10.33
N ASP A 63 21.09 3.40 10.91
CA ASP A 63 22.52 3.03 10.99
C ASP A 63 23.15 2.64 9.64
N THR A 64 22.32 2.34 8.64
CA THR A 64 22.79 2.11 7.27
C THR A 64 23.01 3.46 6.59
N GLN A 65 24.24 3.98 6.71
CA GLN A 65 24.68 5.14 5.94
C GLN A 65 24.48 4.87 4.45
N LEU A 66 23.65 5.70 3.80
CA LEU A 66 23.68 5.81 2.35
C LEU A 66 25.12 6.17 1.97
N PRO A 67 25.78 5.47 1.03
CA PRO A 67 26.99 6.02 0.44
C PRO A 67 26.63 7.44 -0.02
N GLU A 68 27.44 8.42 0.43
CA GLU A 68 27.22 9.83 0.12
C GLU A 68 26.77 9.98 -1.33
N ASN A 69 25.72 10.76 -1.51
CA ASN A 69 24.99 11.03 -2.74
C ASN A 69 25.89 11.67 -3.82
N ASN A 70 26.89 10.93 -4.31
CA ASN A 70 27.80 11.30 -5.39
C ASN A 70 27.43 10.55 -6.67
N SER A 71 26.14 10.46 -6.95
CA SER A 71 25.66 9.95 -8.22
C SER A 71 24.56 10.87 -8.67
N GLN A 72 24.82 11.63 -9.74
CA GLN A 72 23.76 12.18 -10.59
C GLN A 72 22.59 11.19 -10.65
N LEU A 73 21.37 11.66 -10.42
CA LEU A 73 20.15 10.85 -10.55
C LEU A 73 20.31 9.97 -11.80
N ASN A 74 20.47 8.67 -11.57
CA ASN A 74 20.66 7.75 -12.67
C ASN A 74 19.36 7.79 -13.51
N ASN A 75 19.41 7.37 -14.77
CA ASN A 75 18.25 7.45 -15.66
C ASN A 75 17.00 6.76 -15.08
N LYS A 76 17.19 5.75 -14.24
CA LYS A 76 16.11 5.02 -13.59
C LYS A 76 15.48 5.78 -12.42
N ASP A 77 16.27 6.51 -11.64
CA ASP A 77 15.76 7.39 -10.58
C ASP A 77 14.88 8.50 -11.17
N LYS A 78 15.27 9.05 -12.34
CA LYS A 78 14.45 10.03 -13.08
C LYS A 78 13.15 9.45 -13.61
N GLU A 79 13.19 8.22 -14.13
CA GLU A 79 12.02 7.48 -14.60
C GLU A 79 11.03 7.24 -13.44
N ILE A 80 11.52 6.74 -12.31
CA ILE A 80 10.71 6.53 -11.09
C ILE A 80 10.07 7.84 -10.61
N MET A 81 10.83 8.93 -10.62
CA MET A 81 10.32 10.26 -10.24
C MET A 81 9.19 10.71 -11.18
N THR A 82 9.35 10.50 -12.49
CA THR A 82 8.34 10.86 -13.49
C THR A 82 7.08 10.02 -13.31
N ILE A 83 7.24 8.72 -13.05
CA ILE A 83 6.12 7.83 -12.75
C ILE A 83 5.44 8.23 -11.44
N ALA A 84 6.19 8.61 -10.41
CA ALA A 84 5.62 9.05 -9.13
C ALA A 84 4.74 10.30 -9.28
N GLN A 85 5.06 11.20 -10.20
CA GLN A 85 4.24 12.38 -10.49
C GLN A 85 2.91 12.02 -11.15
N ILE A 86 2.87 10.95 -11.94
CA ILE A 86 1.68 10.52 -12.68
C ILE A 86 0.85 9.53 -11.85
N SER A 87 1.51 8.57 -11.21
CA SER A 87 0.92 7.51 -10.39
C SER A 87 1.90 7.09 -9.29
N PRO A 88 1.74 7.63 -8.07
CA PRO A 88 2.49 7.22 -6.88
C PRO A 88 2.47 5.70 -6.64
N ALA A 89 1.30 5.06 -6.78
CA ALA A 89 1.15 3.61 -6.61
C ALA A 89 1.95 2.79 -7.64
N ALA A 90 1.99 3.23 -8.90
CA ALA A 90 2.80 2.59 -9.93
C ALA A 90 4.30 2.73 -9.62
N SER A 91 4.73 3.90 -9.13
CA SER A 91 6.11 4.14 -8.72
C SER A 91 6.54 3.25 -7.53
N ILE A 92 5.67 3.07 -6.54
CA ILE A 92 5.87 2.13 -5.42
C ILE A 92 6.02 0.70 -5.94
N THR A 93 5.13 0.28 -6.84
CA THR A 93 5.17 -1.07 -7.44
C THR A 93 6.47 -1.30 -8.21
N MET A 94 6.90 -0.31 -9.00
CA MET A 94 8.15 -0.39 -9.75
C MET A 94 9.38 -0.40 -8.84
N SER A 95 9.38 0.42 -7.79
CA SER A 95 10.44 0.43 -6.78
C SER A 95 10.58 -0.92 -6.07
N TRP A 96 9.47 -1.53 -5.68
CA TRP A 96 9.47 -2.86 -5.08
C TRP A 96 9.99 -3.95 -6.02
N SER A 97 9.65 -3.87 -7.32
CA SER A 97 10.19 -4.81 -8.31
C SER A 97 11.73 -4.78 -8.38
N MET A 98 12.34 -3.60 -8.15
CA MET A 98 13.80 -3.49 -8.03
C MET A 98 14.34 -4.21 -6.80
N VAL A 99 13.63 -4.14 -5.67
CA VAL A 99 13.96 -4.88 -4.43
C VAL A 99 13.85 -6.38 -4.66
N GLU A 100 12.74 -6.87 -5.24
CA GLU A 100 12.54 -8.30 -5.56
C GLU A 100 13.64 -8.83 -6.47
N LYS A 101 14.03 -8.04 -7.48
CA LYS A 101 15.14 -8.39 -8.37
C LYS A 101 16.45 -8.52 -7.60
N GLU A 102 16.75 -7.59 -6.69
CA GLU A 102 18.00 -7.66 -5.91
C GLU A 102 17.99 -8.79 -4.88
N ILE A 103 16.85 -9.09 -4.26
CA ILE A 103 16.69 -10.28 -3.41
C ILE A 103 17.06 -11.54 -4.20
N MET A 104 16.49 -11.69 -5.40
CA MET A 104 16.80 -12.83 -6.28
C MET A 104 18.29 -12.86 -6.68
N ASN A 105 18.87 -11.71 -7.03
CA ASN A 105 20.28 -11.61 -7.38
C ASN A 105 21.18 -11.98 -6.20
N THR A 106 20.81 -11.56 -4.99
CA THR A 106 21.52 -11.86 -3.75
C THR A 106 21.52 -13.36 -3.51
N ILE A 107 20.35 -14.03 -3.56
CA ILE A 107 20.28 -15.49 -3.42
C ILE A 107 21.17 -16.20 -4.46
N LYS A 108 21.14 -15.76 -5.72
CA LYS A 108 21.98 -16.33 -6.78
C LYS A 108 23.47 -16.12 -6.51
N ARG A 109 23.87 -14.95 -6.00
CA ARG A 109 25.26 -14.61 -5.69
C ARG A 109 25.82 -15.42 -4.53
N ILE A 110 25.02 -15.63 -3.49
CA ILE A 110 25.47 -16.30 -2.28
C ILE A 110 25.44 -17.83 -2.37
N ALA A 111 24.76 -18.38 -3.39
CA ALA A 111 24.73 -19.82 -3.71
C ALA A 111 24.62 -20.72 -2.47
N ILE A 112 23.65 -20.42 -1.57
CA ILE A 112 23.51 -21.03 -0.23
C ILE A 112 23.61 -22.57 -0.26
N SER A 113 23.19 -23.23 -1.34
CA SER A 113 23.59 -24.58 -1.77
C SER A 113 22.85 -24.91 -3.07
N PRO A 114 23.27 -25.89 -3.90
CA PRO A 114 22.43 -26.47 -4.96
C PRO A 114 21.03 -26.92 -4.48
N ASP A 115 20.87 -27.23 -3.19
CA ASP A 115 19.59 -27.61 -2.57
C ASP A 115 18.71 -26.41 -2.19
N TYR A 116 19.26 -25.19 -2.23
CA TYR A 116 18.57 -23.95 -1.89
C TYR A 116 18.56 -22.96 -3.08
N PRO A 117 17.96 -23.34 -4.22
CA PRO A 117 17.81 -22.43 -5.35
C PRO A 117 16.90 -21.26 -4.99
N ALA A 118 17.05 -20.14 -5.71
CA ALA A 118 16.16 -19.00 -5.56
C ALA A 118 14.70 -19.42 -5.74
N TYR A 119 13.88 -19.21 -4.71
CA TYR A 119 12.44 -19.43 -4.79
C TYR A 119 11.81 -18.39 -5.73
N LYS A 120 10.71 -18.77 -6.39
CA LYS A 120 9.86 -17.83 -7.12
C LYS A 120 9.17 -16.81 -6.19
N SER A 121 9.11 -17.09 -4.89
CA SER A 121 8.50 -16.23 -3.89
C SER A 121 9.56 -15.34 -3.23
N PRO A 122 9.43 -14.00 -3.34
CA PRO A 122 10.31 -13.06 -2.64
C PRO A 122 10.32 -13.27 -1.13
N LEU A 123 9.16 -13.56 -0.52
CA LEU A 123 9.04 -13.79 0.92
C LEU A 123 9.87 -14.99 1.39
N LYS A 124 9.84 -16.10 0.62
CA LYS A 124 10.69 -17.26 0.94
C LYS A 124 12.17 -16.94 0.83
N ASN A 125 12.57 -16.13 -0.16
CA ASN A 125 13.96 -15.71 -0.30
C ASN A 125 14.40 -14.77 0.83
N ILE A 126 13.54 -13.84 1.27
CA ILE A 126 13.82 -12.96 2.41
C ILE A 126 14.02 -13.80 3.69
N GLN A 127 13.13 -14.76 3.95
CA GLN A 127 13.27 -15.65 5.10
C GLN A 127 14.55 -16.48 5.01
N LEU A 128 14.88 -17.00 3.83
CA LEU A 128 16.11 -17.75 3.61
C LEU A 128 17.36 -16.92 3.91
N LEU A 129 17.38 -15.63 3.54
CA LEU A 129 18.48 -14.72 3.89
C LEU A 129 18.61 -14.57 5.41
N LYS A 130 17.48 -14.45 6.12
CA LYS A 130 17.47 -14.36 7.58
C LYS A 130 18.00 -15.64 8.23
N ASP A 131 17.48 -16.79 7.80
CA ASP A 131 17.80 -18.10 8.39
C ASP A 131 19.30 -18.44 8.23
N ASN A 132 19.93 -17.92 7.17
CA ASN A 132 21.36 -18.06 6.92
C ASN A 132 22.20 -16.93 7.52
N GLY A 133 21.62 -16.08 8.37
CA GLY A 133 22.31 -14.97 9.03
C GLY A 133 22.86 -13.90 8.08
N LYS A 134 22.30 -13.79 6.86
CA LYS A 134 22.75 -12.81 5.85
C LYS A 134 22.10 -11.44 6.01
N ILE A 135 20.99 -11.36 6.74
CA ILE A 135 20.33 -10.12 7.14
C ILE A 135 19.97 -10.16 8.62
N ASP A 136 19.97 -9.01 9.27
CA ASP A 136 19.52 -8.85 10.65
C ASP A 136 17.98 -8.83 10.76
N LEU A 137 17.47 -8.57 11.97
CA LEU A 137 16.02 -8.52 12.21
C LEU A 137 15.39 -7.25 11.63
N ASP A 138 16.10 -6.12 11.69
CA ASP A 138 15.59 -4.83 11.23
C ASP A 138 15.47 -4.77 9.71
N THR A 139 16.43 -5.35 8.98
CA THR A 139 16.36 -5.52 7.53
C THR A 139 15.21 -6.45 7.13
N LEU A 140 15.00 -7.55 7.87
CA LEU A 140 13.87 -8.45 7.65
C LEU A 140 12.53 -7.73 7.81
N ASN A 141 12.37 -6.99 8.91
CA ASN A 141 11.15 -6.25 9.20
C ASN A 141 10.90 -5.17 8.14
N SER A 142 11.92 -4.39 7.79
CA SER A 142 11.86 -3.38 6.74
C SER A 142 11.42 -3.95 5.39
N LEU A 143 11.97 -5.11 4.99
CA LEU A 143 11.58 -5.78 3.74
C LEU A 143 10.13 -6.27 3.76
N ASN A 144 9.66 -6.78 4.91
CA ASN A 144 8.27 -7.23 5.06
C ASN A 144 7.29 -6.06 5.05
N GLU A 145 7.63 -4.96 5.72
CA GLU A 145 6.78 -3.76 5.77
C GLU A 145 6.71 -3.07 4.41
N LEU A 146 7.83 -2.91 3.69
CA LEU A 146 7.83 -2.41 2.32
C LEU A 146 6.94 -3.28 1.41
N ARG A 147 7.03 -4.61 1.52
CA ARG A 147 6.15 -5.53 0.77
C ARG A 147 4.68 -5.28 1.08
N ASP A 148 4.33 -5.10 2.34
CA ASP A 148 2.94 -4.87 2.76
C ASP A 148 2.43 -3.50 2.32
N LEU A 149 3.25 -2.46 2.38
CA LEU A 149 2.94 -1.13 1.83
C LEU A 149 2.73 -1.20 0.32
N ARG A 150 3.57 -1.92 -0.43
CA ARG A 150 3.35 -2.18 -1.87
C ARG A 150 2.01 -2.86 -2.11
N ASN A 151 1.66 -3.86 -1.31
CA ASN A 151 0.39 -4.57 -1.47
C ASN A 151 -0.81 -3.63 -1.22
N LYS A 152 -0.74 -2.78 -0.20
CA LYS A 152 -1.76 -1.75 0.06
C LYS A 152 -1.90 -0.78 -1.13
N ALA A 153 -0.78 -0.34 -1.70
CA ALA A 153 -0.76 0.54 -2.87
C ALA A 153 -1.31 -0.14 -4.14
N ALA A 154 -0.94 -1.40 -4.40
CA ALA A 154 -1.30 -2.11 -5.64
C ALA A 154 -2.75 -2.63 -5.66
N HIS A 155 -3.32 -2.99 -4.51
CA HIS A 155 -4.68 -3.54 -4.43
C HIS A 155 -5.78 -2.46 -4.37
N GLY A 156 -5.44 -1.18 -4.58
CA GLY A 156 -6.41 -0.08 -4.58
C GLY A 156 -7.07 0.15 -3.22
N HIS A 157 -6.48 -0.37 -2.14
CA HIS A 157 -6.92 -0.07 -0.77
C HIS A 157 -6.62 1.40 -0.40
N LEU A 158 -5.71 2.03 -1.17
CA LEU A 158 -5.46 3.46 -1.19
C LEU A 158 -6.05 4.00 -2.49
N SER A 159 -6.93 4.99 -2.40
CA SER A 159 -7.42 5.73 -3.57
C SER A 159 -6.25 6.47 -4.23
N ASN A 160 -6.31 6.71 -5.55
CA ASN A 160 -5.27 7.48 -6.25
C ASN A 160 -4.96 8.85 -5.61
N ASP A 161 -5.92 9.43 -4.88
CA ASP A 161 -5.78 10.74 -4.22
C ASP A 161 -5.17 10.66 -2.81
N SER A 162 -4.99 9.47 -2.21
CA SER A 162 -4.49 9.32 -0.83
C SER A 162 -3.00 8.98 -0.75
N LEU A 163 -2.35 8.69 -1.87
CA LEU A 163 -0.90 8.46 -1.93
C LEU A 163 -0.25 9.68 -2.58
N THR A 164 0.71 10.27 -1.90
CA THR A 164 1.41 11.46 -2.38
C THR A 164 2.66 11.11 -3.17
N TYR A 165 3.10 12.05 -4.02
CA TYR A 165 4.41 11.99 -4.66
C TYR A 165 5.56 11.84 -3.65
N LEU A 166 5.47 12.55 -2.51
CA LEU A 166 6.51 12.53 -1.48
C LEU A 166 6.62 11.15 -0.81
N GLU A 167 5.49 10.52 -0.48
CA GLU A 167 5.47 9.17 0.08
C GLU A 167 6.02 8.14 -0.91
N ALA A 168 5.68 8.24 -2.20
CA ALA A 168 6.24 7.36 -3.22
C ALA A 168 7.76 7.53 -3.35
N MET A 169 8.27 8.77 -3.30
CA MET A 169 9.70 9.05 -3.32
C MET A 169 10.40 8.56 -2.05
N LYS A 170 9.78 8.71 -0.88
CA LYS A 170 10.29 8.16 0.38
C LYS A 170 10.36 6.63 0.32
N TYR A 171 9.30 5.97 -0.14
CA TYR A 171 9.29 4.52 -0.38
C TYR A 171 10.42 4.10 -1.34
N HIS A 172 10.64 4.84 -2.43
CA HIS A 172 11.72 4.57 -3.38
C HIS A 172 13.11 4.68 -2.72
N ASN A 173 13.34 5.71 -1.92
CA ASN A 173 14.61 5.90 -1.21
C ASN A 173 14.86 4.77 -0.19
N LEU A 174 13.85 4.35 0.57
CA LEU A 174 13.94 3.21 1.47
C LEU A 174 14.20 1.90 0.69
N SER A 175 13.55 1.73 -0.46
CA SER A 175 13.82 0.62 -1.37
C SER A 175 15.28 0.61 -1.84
N LYS A 176 15.88 1.78 -2.13
CA LYS A 176 17.31 1.89 -2.48
C LYS A 176 18.20 1.50 -1.31
N ARG A 177 17.87 1.90 -0.08
CA ARG A 177 18.65 1.53 1.13
C ARG A 177 18.69 0.02 1.31
N VAL A 178 17.54 -0.66 1.28
CA VAL A 178 17.53 -2.14 1.39
C VAL A 178 18.24 -2.82 0.22
N ILE A 179 18.18 -2.26 -1.01
CA ILE A 179 18.95 -2.76 -2.15
C ILE A 179 20.46 -2.65 -1.91
N ILE A 180 20.93 -1.57 -1.28
CA ILE A 180 22.34 -1.40 -0.93
C ILE A 180 22.76 -2.46 0.08
N ILE A 181 22.00 -2.62 1.18
CA ILE A 181 22.23 -3.67 2.18
C ILE A 181 22.33 -5.03 1.49
N LEU A 182 21.37 -5.36 0.62
CA LEU A 182 21.36 -6.63 -0.11
C LEU A 182 22.57 -6.80 -1.04
N LYS A 183 23.04 -5.74 -1.69
CA LYS A 183 24.22 -5.78 -2.58
C LYS A 183 25.52 -6.00 -1.82
N ASP A 184 25.62 -5.51 -0.60
CA ASP A 184 26.81 -5.63 0.22
C ASP A 184 26.95 -7.03 0.85
N ILE A 185 25.89 -7.84 0.84
CA ILE A 185 25.95 -9.25 1.25
C ILE A 185 26.92 -10.03 0.34
N ASN A 186 28.00 -10.53 0.95
CA ASN A 186 29.08 -11.29 0.33
C ASN A 186 29.84 -10.53 -0.78
N ARG A 187 29.95 -9.19 -0.67
CA ARG A 187 30.77 -8.37 -1.57
C ARG A 187 32.18 -8.15 -1.02
#